data_AF-A0A438MM09-F1
#
_entry.id   AF-A0A438MM09-F1
#
_cell.length_a   1.000
_cell.length_b   1.000
_cell.length_c   1.000
_cell.angle_alpha   90.00
_cell.angle_beta   90.00
_cell.angle_gamma   90.00
#
_symmetry.space_group_name_H-M   'P 1'
#
loop_
_entity.id
_entity.type
_entity.pdbx_description
1 polymer ?
#
loop_
_entity_poly.entity_id
_entity_poly.type
_entity_poly.pdbx_seq_one_letter_code
_entity_poly.pdbx_strand_id
1 'polypeptide(L)'
;MARKQKRRWRSRSDEGHALRMAIGDLARAAAEPGWSRLVVRRAQVGAYAVTTVTRDGHEIIAEGMDEPFQRLRELSYRADAGTWFTCELAFSAGTRGCTGRVDSSARPFEHVPALAALAELTTFPRAEPPAWLLDALPTAAPIGLPTTYGDCYDRWRDGDQPPPPPITGGLAYHPARTLIARSFAQRERHGGRHRILLSGQADDPQAEFLLVESNQELYGVGRHGGTRGALEGIRSVTLDGTVLRLELTPEAADLLETETTFEVGLDLPSEQISELRTALAAMLKSVAEPPELIGF
;
A
#
# COMPACT_ATOMS: atom_id res chain seq x y z
N MET A 1 -23.93 1.69 13.54
CA MET A 1 -23.05 0.50 13.60
C MET A 1 -22.32 0.39 12.27
N ALA A 2 -21.07 0.82 12.20
CA ALA A 2 -20.28 0.73 10.97
C ALA A 2 -20.01 -0.77 10.68
N ARG A 3 -20.51 -1.26 9.54
CA ARG A 3 -20.10 -2.56 9.01
C ARG A 3 -18.59 -2.51 8.84
N LYS A 4 -17.83 -3.29 9.63
CA LYS A 4 -16.42 -3.59 9.35
C LYS A 4 -16.38 -4.27 7.98
N GLN A 5 -16.21 -3.47 6.94
CA GLN A 5 -15.99 -3.95 5.58
C GLN A 5 -14.70 -4.78 5.66
N LYS A 6 -14.82 -6.11 5.50
CA LYS A 6 -13.66 -6.99 5.44
C LYS A 6 -12.81 -6.48 4.27
N ARG A 7 -11.68 -5.84 4.56
CA ARG A 7 -10.70 -5.41 3.55
C ARG A 7 -10.29 -6.68 2.78
N ARG A 8 -10.84 -6.84 1.58
CA ARG A 8 -10.55 -7.97 0.70
C ARG A 8 -9.45 -7.53 -0.25
N TRP A 9 -8.21 -7.83 0.12
CA TRP A 9 -7.04 -7.54 -0.71
C TRP A 9 -7.08 -8.38 -1.98
N ARG A 10 -6.66 -7.77 -3.11
CA ARG A 10 -6.66 -8.46 -4.41
C ARG A 10 -5.39 -9.30 -4.63
N SER A 11 -4.29 -8.95 -3.95
CA SER A 11 -3.02 -9.70 -4.00
C SER A 11 -2.19 -9.58 -2.71
N ARG A 12 -1.18 -10.46 -2.54
CA ARG A 12 -0.15 -10.32 -1.49
C ARG A 12 0.64 -9.01 -1.63
N SER A 13 0.87 -8.57 -2.86
CA SER A 13 1.55 -7.30 -3.13
C SER A 13 0.73 -6.10 -2.65
N ASP A 14 -0.59 -6.11 -2.87
CA ASP A 14 -1.50 -5.05 -2.44
C ASP A 14 -1.58 -4.97 -0.92
N GLU A 15 -1.72 -6.14 -0.26
CA GLU A 15 -1.72 -6.20 1.19
C GLU A 15 -0.36 -5.74 1.74
N GLY A 16 0.75 -6.19 1.14
CA GLY A 16 2.09 -5.76 1.52
C GLY A 16 2.34 -4.27 1.29
N HIS A 17 1.74 -3.67 0.26
CA HIS A 17 1.74 -2.23 0.06
C HIS A 17 0.98 -1.51 1.18
N ALA A 18 -0.27 -1.91 1.43
CA ALA A 18 -1.10 -1.31 2.47
C ALA A 18 -0.46 -1.39 3.87
N LEU A 19 0.20 -2.51 4.20
CA LEU A 19 0.89 -2.66 5.48
C LEU A 19 2.12 -1.75 5.59
N ARG A 20 2.89 -1.57 4.50
CA ARG A 20 4.00 -0.60 4.46
C ARG A 20 3.50 0.83 4.66
N MET A 21 2.37 1.18 4.05
CA MET A 21 1.74 2.49 4.24
C MET A 21 1.24 2.68 5.67
N ALA A 22 0.60 1.65 6.25
CA ALA A 22 0.17 1.68 7.64
C ALA A 22 1.34 1.88 8.62
N ILE A 23 2.48 1.21 8.41
CA ILE A 23 3.70 1.44 9.19
C ILE A 23 4.19 2.89 9.04
N GLY A 24 4.19 3.41 7.80
CA GLY A 24 4.52 4.80 7.53
C GLY A 24 3.59 5.77 8.25
N ASP A 25 2.29 5.52 8.25
CA ASP A 25 1.29 6.37 8.89
C ASP A 25 1.41 6.33 10.43
N LEU A 26 1.71 5.16 11.02
CA LEU A 26 2.03 5.06 12.46
C LEU A 26 3.30 5.86 12.81
N ALA A 27 4.35 5.78 11.98
CA ALA A 27 5.58 6.54 12.19
C ALA A 27 5.34 8.05 12.04
N ARG A 28 4.54 8.47 11.05
CA ARG A 28 4.17 9.87 10.82
C ARG A 28 3.33 10.43 11.96
N ALA A 29 2.39 9.64 12.50
CA ALA A 29 1.55 10.04 13.61
C ALA A 29 2.35 10.28 14.91
N ALA A 30 3.42 9.51 15.11
CA ALA A 30 4.35 9.68 16.23
C ALA A 30 5.34 10.85 16.04
N ALA A 31 5.52 11.32 14.80
CA ALA A 31 6.47 12.38 14.50
C ALA A 31 5.84 13.77 14.70
N GLU A 32 6.50 14.63 15.48
CA GLU A 32 6.10 16.04 15.55
C GLU A 32 6.24 16.72 14.18
N PRO A 33 5.47 17.79 13.89
CA PRO A 33 5.59 18.54 12.64
C PRO A 33 7.02 19.01 12.36
N GLY A 34 7.40 19.09 11.08
CA GLY A 34 8.70 19.61 10.64
C GLY A 34 9.80 18.55 10.45
N TRP A 35 9.48 17.27 10.56
CA TRP A 35 10.41 16.19 10.23
C TRP A 35 10.75 16.17 8.73
N SER A 36 11.94 15.68 8.37
CA SER A 36 12.36 15.51 6.97
C SER A 36 12.42 14.05 6.54
N ARG A 37 12.82 13.17 7.46
CA ARG A 37 12.99 11.74 7.25
C ARG A 37 12.55 10.92 8.46
N LEU A 38 11.79 9.86 8.19
CA LEU A 38 11.50 8.80 9.15
C LEU A 38 12.11 7.50 8.67
N VAL A 39 12.77 6.75 9.56
CA VAL A 39 13.26 5.40 9.28
C VAL A 39 12.76 4.46 10.36
N VAL A 40 11.99 3.46 9.93
CA VAL A 40 11.48 2.37 10.78
C VAL A 40 12.32 1.14 10.50
N ARG A 41 12.95 0.59 11.53
CA ARG A 41 13.71 -0.66 11.47
C ARG A 41 13.03 -1.70 12.34
N ARG A 42 12.82 -2.88 11.78
CA ARG A 42 12.35 -4.08 12.48
C ARG A 42 13.42 -5.15 12.38
N ALA A 43 13.81 -5.68 13.52
CA ALA A 43 14.59 -6.90 13.65
C ALA A 43 13.68 -7.95 14.31
N GLN A 44 13.60 -9.17 13.77
CA GLN A 44 12.67 -10.19 14.28
C GLN A 44 13.12 -11.63 14.01
N VAL A 45 12.99 -12.49 15.03
CA VAL A 45 13.13 -13.95 14.98
C VAL A 45 12.01 -14.56 15.82
N GLY A 46 11.13 -15.36 15.22
CA GLY A 46 9.92 -15.84 15.87
C GLY A 46 9.09 -14.69 16.45
N ALA A 47 8.75 -14.80 17.74
CA ALA A 47 8.08 -13.74 18.50
C ALA A 47 9.06 -12.71 19.10
N TYR A 48 10.37 -12.95 19.07
CA TYR A 48 11.37 -12.03 19.59
C TYR A 48 11.66 -10.94 18.56
N ALA A 49 11.33 -9.70 18.89
CA ALA A 49 11.35 -8.61 17.94
C ALA A 49 11.69 -7.27 18.59
N VAL A 50 12.35 -6.40 17.84
CA VAL A 50 12.63 -5.01 18.21
C VAL A 50 12.28 -4.12 17.03
N THR A 51 11.46 -3.09 17.29
CA THR A 51 11.21 -2.00 16.33
C THR A 51 11.87 -0.75 16.85
N THR A 52 12.66 -0.11 15.99
CA THR A 52 13.24 1.21 16.25
C THR A 52 12.69 2.18 15.21
N VAL A 53 12.15 3.31 15.67
CA VAL A 53 11.70 4.39 14.79
C VAL A 53 12.63 5.57 15.00
N THR A 54 13.22 6.08 13.93
CA THR A 54 14.09 7.26 13.98
C THR A 54 13.51 8.38 13.14
N ARG A 55 13.45 9.57 13.71
CA ARG A 55 13.09 10.84 13.07
C ARG A 55 14.35 11.68 12.96
N ASP A 56 14.77 11.97 11.73
CA ASP A 56 15.95 12.80 11.46
C ASP A 56 17.20 12.36 12.24
N GLY A 57 17.35 11.04 12.46
CA GLY A 57 18.45 10.44 13.22
C GLY A 57 18.21 10.25 14.72
N HIS A 58 17.11 10.77 15.26
CA HIS A 58 16.74 10.64 16.67
C HIS A 58 15.67 9.58 16.87
N GLU A 59 15.87 8.67 17.82
CA GLU A 59 14.86 7.66 18.15
C GLU A 59 13.60 8.29 18.75
N ILE A 60 12.44 7.82 18.30
CA ILE A 60 11.12 8.22 18.80
C ILE A 60 10.28 6.99 19.12
N ILE A 61 9.29 7.16 19.99
CA ILE A 61 8.37 6.08 20.36
C ILE A 61 7.17 6.10 19.40
N ALA A 62 6.90 4.96 18.77
CA ALA A 62 5.69 4.74 17.99
C ALA A 62 5.13 3.34 18.30
N GLU A 63 3.83 3.27 18.55
CA GLU A 63 3.15 2.05 18.96
C GLU A 63 2.36 1.42 17.80
N GLY A 64 1.91 0.17 17.97
CA GLY A 64 1.01 -0.51 17.02
C GLY A 64 1.67 -1.08 15.77
N MET A 65 3.01 -1.08 15.67
CA MET A 65 3.73 -1.57 14.49
C MET A 65 3.91 -3.10 14.43
N ASP A 66 3.72 -3.80 15.55
CA ASP A 66 3.97 -5.25 15.64
C ASP A 66 3.11 -6.07 14.66
N GLU A 67 1.79 -5.84 14.66
CA GLU A 67 0.86 -6.57 13.79
C GLU A 67 1.16 -6.31 12.29
N PRO A 68 1.34 -5.05 11.82
CA PRO A 68 1.74 -4.81 10.45
C PRO A 68 3.04 -5.49 10.03
N PHE A 69 4.07 -5.47 10.88
CA PHE A 69 5.35 -6.13 10.58
C PHE A 69 5.22 -7.64 10.56
N GLN A 70 4.53 -8.22 11.54
CA GLN A 70 4.27 -9.66 11.57
C GLN A 70 3.55 -10.12 10.30
N ARG A 71 2.51 -9.39 9.90
CA ARG A 71 1.78 -9.70 8.67
C ARG A 71 2.64 -9.54 7.42
N LEU A 72 3.53 -8.55 7.37
CA LEU A 72 4.50 -8.43 6.28
C LEU A 72 5.47 -9.62 6.21
N ARG A 73 5.95 -10.14 7.34
CA ARG A 73 6.81 -11.35 7.37
C ARG A 73 6.07 -12.55 6.78
N GLU A 74 4.81 -12.73 7.15
CA GLU A 74 3.96 -13.80 6.62
C GLU A 74 3.71 -13.64 5.11
N LEU A 75 3.45 -12.42 4.65
CA LEU A 75 3.27 -12.15 3.23
C LEU A 75 4.56 -12.31 2.42
N SER A 76 5.73 -12.20 3.05
CA SER A 76 7.01 -12.39 2.37
C SER A 76 7.47 -13.87 2.41
N TYR A 77 6.86 -14.71 3.24
CA TYR A 77 7.27 -16.10 3.41
C TYR A 77 7.22 -16.89 2.10
N ARG A 78 8.29 -17.66 1.88
CA ARG A 78 8.45 -18.64 0.81
C ARG A 78 8.94 -19.96 1.40
N ALA A 79 8.37 -21.08 0.96
CA ALA A 79 8.68 -22.40 1.53
C ALA A 79 10.15 -22.83 1.39
N ASP A 80 10.82 -22.38 0.33
CA ASP A 80 12.22 -22.69 0.05
C ASP A 80 13.18 -21.84 0.90
N ALA A 81 12.85 -20.58 1.11
CA ALA A 81 13.79 -19.58 1.61
C ALA A 81 13.41 -18.96 2.97
N GLY A 82 12.22 -19.25 3.49
CA GLY A 82 11.70 -18.67 4.73
C GLY A 82 11.22 -17.24 4.52
N THR A 83 11.44 -16.37 5.51
CA THR A 83 11.12 -14.95 5.46
C THR A 83 12.33 -14.08 5.85
N TRP A 84 12.16 -12.77 5.89
CA TRP A 84 13.21 -11.83 6.30
C TRP A 84 13.34 -11.76 7.84
N PHE A 85 14.55 -11.40 8.30
CA PHE A 85 14.90 -11.17 9.71
C PHE A 85 15.02 -9.69 10.05
N THR A 86 15.44 -8.89 9.08
CA THR A 86 15.50 -7.43 9.22
C THR A 86 14.71 -6.75 8.11
N CYS A 87 13.99 -5.69 8.44
CA CYS A 87 13.28 -4.82 7.52
C CYS A 87 13.55 -3.36 7.91
N GLU A 88 14.01 -2.56 6.96
CA GLU A 88 14.13 -1.11 7.07
C GLU A 88 13.18 -0.47 6.07
N LEU A 89 12.38 0.50 6.53
CA LEU A 89 11.53 1.35 5.70
C LEU A 89 11.85 2.81 6.00
N ALA A 90 12.18 3.58 4.97
CA ALA A 90 12.46 5.00 5.03
C ALA A 90 11.38 5.79 4.29
N PHE A 91 10.86 6.82 4.96
CA PHE A 91 9.83 7.73 4.48
C PHE A 91 10.37 9.15 4.46
N SER A 92 10.00 9.91 3.43
CA SER A 92 10.37 11.33 3.30
C SER A 92 9.16 12.22 3.55
N ALA A 93 9.40 13.43 4.03
CA ALA A 93 8.34 14.40 4.26
C ALA A 93 7.62 14.76 2.95
N GLY A 94 6.32 15.02 3.03
CA GLY A 94 5.51 15.48 1.89
C GLY A 94 5.23 14.42 0.81
N THR A 95 5.58 13.15 1.04
CA THR A 95 5.27 12.06 0.11
C THR A 95 4.77 10.82 0.85
N ARG A 96 3.85 10.10 0.20
CA ARG A 96 3.44 8.76 0.62
C ARG A 96 4.45 7.67 0.23
N GLY A 97 5.42 7.99 -0.61
CA GLY A 97 6.47 7.07 -1.05
C GLY A 97 7.34 6.54 0.08
N CYS A 98 7.93 5.37 -0.15
CA CYS A 98 8.91 4.80 0.75
C CYS A 98 10.01 4.05 -0.01
N THR A 99 11.18 4.00 0.59
CA THR A 99 12.26 3.09 0.19
C THR A 99 12.58 2.18 1.36
N GLY A 100 13.31 1.11 1.12
CA GLY A 100 13.64 0.19 2.19
C GLY A 100 14.52 -0.94 1.76
N ARG A 101 14.79 -1.82 2.71
CA ARG A 101 15.55 -3.04 2.50
C ARG A 101 15.06 -4.12 3.44
N VAL A 102 15.00 -5.34 2.94
CA VAL A 102 14.80 -6.54 3.73
C VAL A 102 16.03 -7.44 3.61
N ASP A 103 16.29 -8.25 4.63
CA ASP A 103 17.40 -9.20 4.64
C ASP A 103 16.98 -10.48 5.37
N SER A 104 17.15 -11.62 4.70
CA SER A 104 16.82 -12.96 5.22
C SER A 104 18.06 -13.77 5.62
N SER A 105 19.24 -13.13 5.67
CA SER A 105 20.50 -13.80 6.01
C SER A 105 21.26 -13.10 7.15
N ALA A 106 21.15 -11.77 7.25
CA ALA A 106 21.79 -11.01 8.31
C ALA A 106 21.27 -11.45 9.69
N ARG A 107 22.20 -11.58 10.65
CA ARG A 107 21.88 -11.86 12.05
C ARG A 107 21.22 -10.59 12.66
N PRO A 108 19.95 -10.64 13.10
CA PRO A 108 19.21 -9.46 13.55
C PRO A 108 19.61 -8.98 14.96
N PHE A 109 20.12 -9.88 15.80
CA PHE A 109 20.47 -9.63 17.19
C PHE A 109 21.81 -10.28 17.51
N GLU A 110 22.61 -9.68 18.40
CA GLU A 110 23.84 -10.30 18.88
C GLU A 110 23.55 -11.65 19.54
N HIS A 111 22.49 -11.69 20.38
CA HIS A 111 22.00 -12.86 21.09
C HIS A 111 20.57 -13.18 20.66
N VAL A 112 20.37 -14.33 20.01
CA VAL A 112 19.05 -14.81 19.60
C VAL A 112 18.56 -15.83 20.64
N PRO A 113 17.40 -15.62 21.30
CA PRO A 113 16.85 -16.58 22.24
C PRO A 113 16.57 -17.94 21.56
N ALA A 114 16.96 -19.04 22.20
CA ALA A 114 16.87 -20.36 21.58
C ALA A 114 15.45 -20.79 21.20
N LEU A 115 14.47 -20.46 22.07
CA LEU A 115 13.06 -20.71 21.77
C LEU A 115 12.56 -19.87 20.59
N ALA A 116 13.09 -18.66 20.40
CA ALA A 116 12.73 -17.82 19.26
C ALA A 116 13.30 -18.39 17.95
N ALA A 117 14.55 -18.87 17.96
CA ALA A 117 15.17 -19.54 16.82
C ALA A 117 14.40 -20.79 16.40
N LEU A 118 14.00 -21.61 17.37
CA LEU A 118 13.22 -22.81 17.08
C LEU A 118 11.81 -22.47 16.60
N ALA A 119 11.13 -21.51 17.24
CA ALA A 119 9.83 -21.04 16.79
C ALA A 119 9.89 -20.55 15.33
N GLU A 120 10.92 -19.77 14.99
CA GLU A 120 11.15 -19.28 13.62
C GLU A 120 11.23 -20.43 12.61
N LEU A 121 12.03 -21.47 12.87
CA LEU A 121 12.17 -22.61 11.95
C LEU A 121 10.90 -23.46 11.87
N THR A 122 10.07 -23.48 12.92
CA THR A 122 8.78 -24.17 12.90
C THR A 122 7.67 -23.37 12.19
N THR A 123 7.72 -22.03 12.27
CA THR A 123 6.71 -21.15 11.66
C THR A 123 7.04 -20.82 10.21
N PHE A 124 8.31 -20.56 9.91
CA PHE A 124 8.83 -20.20 8.60
C PHE A 124 9.94 -21.18 8.20
N PRO A 125 9.60 -22.44 7.90
CA PRO A 125 10.60 -23.42 7.50
C PRO A 125 11.32 -22.96 6.21
N ARG A 126 12.59 -23.34 6.10
CA ARG A 126 13.45 -23.01 4.95
C ARG A 126 14.44 -24.13 4.70
N ALA A 127 14.79 -24.36 3.44
CA ALA A 127 15.71 -25.43 3.05
C ALA A 127 17.12 -25.20 3.61
N GLU A 128 17.58 -23.96 3.59
CA GLU A 128 18.92 -23.56 4.05
C GLU A 128 18.83 -22.46 5.10
N PRO A 129 18.70 -22.81 6.40
CA PRO A 129 18.80 -21.86 7.50
C PRO A 129 20.19 -21.21 7.59
N PRO A 130 20.30 -19.91 7.92
CA PRO A 130 21.60 -19.31 8.18
C PRO A 130 22.28 -19.98 9.37
N ALA A 131 23.61 -20.13 9.33
CA ALA A 131 24.38 -20.81 10.38
C ALA A 131 24.07 -20.27 11.79
N TRP A 132 23.97 -18.95 11.93
CA TRP A 132 23.66 -18.34 13.22
C TRP A 132 22.31 -18.74 13.82
N LEU A 133 21.33 -19.08 12.98
CA LEU A 133 20.00 -19.49 13.43
C LEU A 133 20.05 -20.93 13.96
N LEU A 134 20.87 -21.78 13.33
CA LEU A 134 21.13 -23.14 13.79
C LEU A 134 21.95 -23.13 15.09
N ASP A 135 22.96 -22.28 15.18
CA ASP A 135 23.80 -22.11 16.38
C ASP A 135 22.97 -21.68 17.60
N ALA A 136 21.88 -20.95 17.37
CA ALA A 136 20.98 -20.48 18.43
C ALA A 136 19.99 -21.55 18.90
N LEU A 137 19.86 -22.69 18.22
CA LEU A 137 18.89 -23.72 18.58
C LEU A 137 19.15 -24.29 19.98
N PRO A 138 18.09 -24.67 20.72
CA PRO A 138 18.26 -25.27 22.02
C PRO A 138 18.97 -26.63 21.87
N THR A 139 19.94 -26.88 22.75
CA THR A 139 20.70 -28.14 22.78
C THR A 139 19.87 -29.33 23.29
N ALA A 140 18.69 -29.08 23.88
CA ALA A 140 17.73 -30.07 24.31
C ALA A 140 16.37 -29.79 23.66
N ALA A 141 15.69 -30.83 23.17
CA ALA A 141 14.39 -30.69 22.50
C ALA A 141 13.35 -30.08 23.47
N PRO A 142 12.77 -28.91 23.16
CA PRO A 142 11.74 -28.34 24.01
C PRO A 142 10.43 -29.12 23.85
N ILE A 143 9.77 -29.35 24.97
CA ILE A 143 8.45 -30.00 25.01
C ILE A 143 7.39 -28.94 24.64
N GLY A 144 6.66 -29.18 23.55
CA GLY A 144 5.39 -28.49 23.27
C GLY A 144 5.48 -27.18 22.48
N LEU A 145 6.03 -27.20 21.26
CA LEU A 145 5.87 -26.08 20.33
C LEU A 145 4.63 -26.25 19.44
N PRO A 146 3.87 -25.17 19.19
CA PRO A 146 2.77 -25.21 18.23
C PRO A 146 3.32 -25.36 16.80
N THR A 147 3.16 -26.55 16.24
CA THR A 147 3.50 -26.90 14.85
C THR A 147 2.30 -26.69 13.92
N THR A 148 1.85 -25.45 13.67
CA THR A 148 0.60 -25.27 12.91
C THR A 148 0.50 -24.02 12.02
N TYR A 149 1.60 -23.37 11.62
CA TYR A 149 1.51 -22.18 10.76
C TYR A 149 1.94 -22.37 9.30
N GLY A 150 2.81 -23.32 8.98
CA GLY A 150 3.30 -23.53 7.60
C GLY A 150 2.19 -23.78 6.57
N ASP A 151 1.21 -24.62 6.92
CA ASP A 151 0.13 -25.04 6.01
C ASP A 151 -0.94 -23.96 5.74
N CYS A 152 -0.89 -22.83 6.47
CA CYS A 152 -1.91 -21.78 6.40
C CYS A 152 -1.75 -20.87 5.18
N TYR A 153 -0.54 -20.80 4.62
CA TYR A 153 -0.16 -19.78 3.64
C TYR A 153 -0.19 -20.25 2.18
N ASP A 154 -0.40 -21.54 1.94
CA ASP A 154 -0.65 -22.14 0.60
C ASP A 154 -2.04 -21.79 0.02
N ARG A 155 -2.87 -21.02 0.74
CA ARG A 155 -4.21 -20.64 0.26
C ARG A 155 -4.22 -19.60 -0.87
N TRP A 156 -3.09 -19.00 -1.19
CA TRP A 156 -2.95 -18.12 -2.36
C TRP A 156 -2.58 -18.97 -3.57
N ARG A 157 -3.59 -19.49 -4.28
CA ARG A 157 -3.40 -20.31 -5.49
C ARG A 157 -2.66 -19.52 -6.58
N ASP A 158 -1.76 -20.23 -7.27
CA ASP A 158 -1.05 -19.80 -8.48
C ASP A 158 -1.99 -19.32 -9.59
N GLY A 159 -1.64 -18.17 -10.17
CA GLY A 159 -2.21 -17.61 -11.40
C GLY A 159 -2.00 -16.10 -11.45
N ASP A 160 -1.29 -15.60 -12.49
CA ASP A 160 -1.04 -14.19 -12.89
C ASP A 160 -0.85 -13.14 -11.76
N GLN A 161 -0.52 -13.56 -10.55
CA GLN A 161 -0.46 -12.71 -9.38
C GLN A 161 0.94 -12.10 -9.28
N PRO A 162 1.06 -10.79 -8.97
CA PRO A 162 2.36 -10.18 -8.76
C PRO A 162 3.17 -10.95 -7.72
N PRO A 163 4.51 -11.00 -7.86
CA PRO A 163 5.36 -11.78 -6.98
C PRO A 163 5.16 -11.33 -5.53
N PRO A 164 5.33 -12.25 -4.56
CA PRO A 164 5.28 -11.88 -3.15
C PRO A 164 6.34 -10.82 -2.84
N PRO A 165 6.15 -10.02 -1.78
CA PRO A 165 7.18 -9.11 -1.30
C PRO A 165 8.54 -9.84 -1.16
N PRO A 166 9.66 -9.18 -1.50
CA PRO A 166 10.97 -9.80 -1.39
C PRO A 166 11.29 -10.16 0.07
N ILE A 167 12.15 -11.16 0.25
CA ILE A 167 12.73 -11.52 1.56
C ILE A 167 14.17 -11.02 1.73
N THR A 168 14.83 -10.67 0.63
CA THR A 168 16.14 -10.01 0.62
C THR A 168 16.17 -9.01 -0.53
N GLY A 169 16.74 -7.83 -0.30
CA GLY A 169 16.96 -6.81 -1.32
C GLY A 169 16.24 -5.49 -1.04
N GLY A 170 16.28 -4.60 -2.03
CA GLY A 170 15.67 -3.28 -1.95
C GLY A 170 14.15 -3.32 -2.09
N LEU A 171 13.49 -2.40 -1.39
CA LEU A 171 12.08 -2.08 -1.52
C LEU A 171 11.95 -0.64 -1.98
N ALA A 172 11.12 -0.38 -2.98
CA ALA A 172 10.79 0.97 -3.39
C ALA A 172 9.31 1.06 -3.73
N TYR A 173 8.69 2.13 -3.27
CA TYR A 173 7.35 2.52 -3.66
C TYR A 173 7.36 4.01 -3.99
N HIS A 174 7.02 4.30 -5.24
CA HIS A 174 6.95 5.65 -5.79
C HIS A 174 5.50 5.92 -6.19
N PRO A 175 4.72 6.63 -5.35
CA PRO A 175 3.35 6.98 -5.68
C PRO A 175 3.32 7.81 -6.95
N ALA A 176 2.29 7.60 -7.76
CA ALA A 176 2.06 8.46 -8.91
C ALA A 176 1.66 9.86 -8.45
N ARG A 177 2.30 10.87 -9.06
CA ARG A 177 2.04 12.28 -8.77
C ARG A 177 1.14 12.92 -9.81
N THR A 178 1.36 12.54 -11.07
CA THR A 178 0.73 13.18 -12.21
C THR A 178 0.28 12.15 -13.24
N LEU A 179 -0.84 12.42 -13.89
CA LEU A 179 -1.27 11.80 -15.15
C LEU A 179 -1.37 12.91 -16.20
N ILE A 180 -1.06 12.60 -17.46
CA ILE A 180 -1.44 13.46 -18.59
C ILE A 180 -2.56 12.76 -19.34
N ALA A 181 -3.75 13.34 -19.33
CA ALA A 181 -4.91 12.86 -20.08
C ALA A 181 -4.92 13.52 -21.46
N ARG A 182 -4.96 12.69 -22.50
CA ARG A 182 -5.03 13.09 -23.92
C ARG A 182 -6.36 12.72 -24.58
N SER A 183 -7.18 11.94 -23.89
CA SER A 183 -8.54 11.63 -24.32
C SER A 183 -9.52 11.66 -23.17
N PHE A 184 -10.72 12.12 -23.47
CA PHE A 184 -11.87 12.19 -22.57
C PHE A 184 -13.03 11.40 -23.17
N ALA A 185 -13.67 10.57 -22.35
CA ALA A 185 -14.89 9.89 -22.72
C ALA A 185 -15.88 9.91 -21.56
N GLN A 186 -17.15 10.17 -21.87
CA GLN A 186 -18.26 10.08 -20.93
C GLN A 186 -19.25 9.02 -21.40
N ARG A 187 -19.76 8.21 -20.48
CA ARG A 187 -20.87 7.30 -20.74
C ARG A 187 -21.87 7.33 -19.59
N GLU A 188 -23.13 7.52 -19.94
CA GLU A 188 -24.26 7.27 -19.06
C GLU A 188 -24.80 5.87 -19.33
N ARG A 189 -24.93 5.04 -18.29
CA ARG A 189 -25.51 3.70 -18.39
C ARG A 189 -26.92 3.69 -17.80
N HIS A 190 -27.74 2.77 -18.31
CA HIS A 190 -29.06 2.50 -17.77
C HIS A 190 -29.00 2.27 -16.24
N GLY A 191 -29.84 2.99 -15.49
CA GLY A 191 -29.85 2.98 -14.02
C GLY A 191 -29.09 4.12 -13.34
N GLY A 192 -28.84 5.25 -14.02
CA GLY A 192 -28.27 6.46 -13.41
C GLY A 192 -26.79 6.34 -13.04
N ARG A 193 -26.05 5.43 -13.70
CA ARG A 193 -24.61 5.28 -13.50
C ARG A 193 -23.85 6.11 -14.53
N HIS A 194 -23.10 7.09 -14.05
CA HIS A 194 -22.27 7.96 -14.88
C HIS A 194 -20.82 7.50 -14.81
N ARG A 195 -20.11 7.60 -15.93
CA ARG A 195 -18.69 7.26 -16.03
C ARG A 195 -17.97 8.33 -16.83
N ILE A 196 -16.88 8.82 -16.27
CA ILE A 196 -15.93 9.71 -16.91
C ILE A 196 -14.59 8.99 -16.96
N LEU A 197 -14.01 8.89 -18.15
CA LEU A 197 -12.70 8.30 -18.39
C LEU A 197 -11.77 9.36 -18.97
N LEU A 198 -10.62 9.55 -18.33
CA LEU A 198 -9.50 10.35 -18.79
C LEU A 198 -8.32 9.42 -19.00
N SER A 199 -7.82 9.28 -20.24
CA SER A 199 -6.71 8.35 -20.54
C SER A 199 -5.54 9.05 -21.21
N GLY A 200 -4.33 8.53 -21.00
CA GLY A 200 -3.10 9.08 -21.56
C GLY A 200 -2.89 8.80 -23.04
N GLN A 201 -3.59 7.82 -23.60
CA GLN A 201 -3.69 7.58 -25.04
C GLN A 201 -5.13 7.19 -25.39
N ALA A 202 -5.58 7.62 -26.57
CA ALA A 202 -6.80 7.13 -27.18
C ALA A 202 -6.58 5.69 -27.68
N ASP A 203 -7.54 4.81 -27.44
CA ASP A 203 -7.60 3.42 -27.95
C ASP A 203 -6.51 2.43 -27.49
N ASP A 204 -5.69 2.79 -26.50
CA ASP A 204 -4.83 1.84 -25.79
C ASP A 204 -5.45 1.40 -24.45
N PRO A 205 -5.97 0.15 -24.35
CA PRO A 205 -6.54 -0.36 -23.10
C PRO A 205 -5.50 -0.59 -22.00
N GLN A 206 -4.20 -0.56 -22.31
CA GLN A 206 -3.09 -0.65 -21.36
C GLN A 206 -2.60 0.74 -20.90
N ALA A 207 -3.04 1.82 -21.55
CA ALA A 207 -2.63 3.17 -21.16
C ALA A 207 -3.14 3.52 -19.76
N GLU A 208 -2.35 4.33 -19.05
CA GLU A 208 -2.76 4.87 -17.77
C GLU A 208 -4.02 5.74 -17.94
N PHE A 209 -5.00 5.52 -17.08
CA PHE A 209 -6.23 6.29 -17.08
C PHE A 209 -6.70 6.60 -15.66
N LEU A 210 -7.47 7.66 -15.55
CA LEU A 210 -8.32 7.99 -14.42
C LEU A 210 -9.78 7.74 -14.82
N LEU A 211 -10.46 6.89 -14.06
CA LEU A 211 -11.87 6.58 -14.23
C LEU A 211 -12.61 7.10 -13.01
N VAL A 212 -13.58 7.98 -13.20
CA VAL A 212 -14.50 8.40 -12.16
C VAL A 212 -15.87 7.85 -12.51
N GLU A 213 -16.43 7.04 -11.62
CA GLU A 213 -17.78 6.50 -11.77
C GLU A 213 -18.65 6.97 -10.62
N SER A 214 -19.91 7.30 -10.88
CA SER A 214 -20.90 7.47 -9.82
C SER A 214 -22.13 6.61 -10.04
N ASN A 215 -22.74 6.22 -8.94
CA ASN A 215 -24.17 5.93 -8.86
C ASN A 215 -24.79 6.93 -7.87
N GLN A 216 -26.11 6.95 -7.74
CA GLN A 216 -26.81 7.93 -6.88
C GLN A 216 -26.36 7.92 -5.41
N GLU A 217 -25.75 6.83 -4.94
CA GLU A 217 -25.33 6.67 -3.55
C GLU A 217 -23.83 6.93 -3.34
N LEU A 218 -22.97 6.57 -4.32
CA LEU A 218 -21.52 6.48 -4.18
C LEU A 218 -20.81 6.94 -5.45
N TYR A 219 -19.59 7.44 -5.29
CA TYR A 219 -18.63 7.54 -6.39
C TYR A 219 -17.42 6.65 -6.16
N GLY A 220 -16.73 6.31 -7.25
CA GLY A 220 -15.48 5.58 -7.23
C GLY A 220 -14.48 6.21 -8.19
N VAL A 221 -13.22 6.17 -7.79
CA VAL A 221 -12.09 6.54 -8.64
C VAL A 221 -11.29 5.28 -8.92
N GLY A 222 -10.91 5.08 -10.17
CA GLY A 222 -10.07 3.99 -10.61
C GLY A 222 -8.87 4.50 -11.38
N ARG A 223 -7.76 3.79 -11.25
CA ARG A 223 -6.54 3.98 -12.03
C ARG A 223 -6.10 2.62 -12.59
N HIS A 224 -5.52 2.59 -13.79
CA HIS A 224 -4.98 1.37 -14.43
C HIS A 224 -5.95 0.17 -14.50
N GLY A 225 -6.68 0.05 -15.61
CA GLY A 225 -7.45 -1.16 -15.98
C GLY A 225 -8.59 -1.57 -15.03
N GLY A 226 -8.99 -0.74 -14.06
CA GLY A 226 -9.91 -1.14 -12.99
C GLY A 226 -9.28 -2.06 -11.93
N THR A 227 -7.96 -2.27 -12.00
CA THR A 227 -7.20 -3.07 -11.02
C THR A 227 -6.93 -2.30 -9.73
N ARG A 228 -6.89 -0.96 -9.80
CA ARG A 228 -6.79 -0.05 -8.65
C ARG A 228 -8.02 0.83 -8.60
N GLY A 229 -8.59 0.98 -7.41
CA GLY A 229 -9.73 1.85 -7.23
C GLY A 229 -10.15 2.03 -5.78
N ALA A 230 -10.60 3.24 -5.49
CA ALA A 230 -11.19 3.64 -4.23
C ALA A 230 -12.68 3.89 -4.45
N LEU A 231 -13.51 3.37 -3.54
CA LEU A 231 -14.90 3.80 -3.41
C LEU A 231 -14.85 4.96 -2.40
N GLU A 232 -15.25 6.15 -2.83
CA GLU A 232 -15.14 7.40 -2.08
C GLU A 232 -13.68 7.83 -1.76
N GLY A 233 -13.54 8.85 -0.91
CA GLY A 233 -12.25 9.33 -0.40
C GLY A 233 -11.62 10.45 -1.24
N ILE A 234 -12.33 11.04 -2.18
CA ILE A 234 -12.00 12.38 -2.68
C ILE A 234 -12.57 13.42 -1.69
N ARG A 235 -11.71 14.29 -1.18
CA ARG A 235 -12.09 15.43 -0.33
C ARG A 235 -12.52 16.62 -1.18
N SER A 236 -11.72 16.94 -2.19
CA SER A 236 -12.03 18.01 -3.12
C SER A 236 -11.52 17.70 -4.52
N VAL A 237 -12.18 18.32 -5.50
CA VAL A 237 -11.81 18.31 -6.91
C VAL A 237 -11.68 19.75 -7.35
N THR A 238 -10.52 20.10 -7.92
CA THR A 238 -10.27 21.42 -8.49
C THR A 238 -10.00 21.30 -9.98
N LEU A 239 -10.64 22.14 -10.80
CA LEU A 239 -10.33 22.23 -12.22
C LEU A 239 -9.92 23.66 -12.59
N ASP A 240 -8.61 23.87 -12.72
CA ASP A 240 -8.00 25.15 -13.06
C ASP A 240 -7.35 25.08 -14.45
N GLY A 241 -7.97 25.76 -15.43
CA GLY A 241 -7.54 25.72 -16.82
C GLY A 241 -7.42 24.30 -17.36
N THR A 242 -6.18 23.86 -17.59
CA THR A 242 -5.81 22.54 -18.12
C THR A 242 -5.36 21.55 -17.03
N VAL A 243 -5.61 21.82 -15.75
CA VAL A 243 -5.21 20.93 -14.66
C VAL A 243 -6.42 20.54 -13.81
N LEU A 244 -6.68 19.24 -13.72
CA LEU A 244 -7.62 18.65 -12.77
C LEU A 244 -6.83 18.12 -11.57
N ARG A 245 -7.09 18.64 -10.37
CA ARG A 245 -6.46 18.20 -9.12
C ARG A 245 -7.48 17.48 -8.25
N LEU A 246 -7.09 16.31 -7.73
CA LEU A 246 -7.83 15.55 -6.74
C LEU A 246 -7.12 15.61 -5.39
N GLU A 247 -7.82 16.07 -4.36
CA GLU A 247 -7.37 15.91 -2.97
C GLU A 247 -8.02 14.65 -2.39
N LEU A 248 -7.21 13.67 -2.04
CA LEU A 248 -7.62 12.33 -1.62
C LEU A 248 -7.39 12.15 -0.11
N THR A 249 -8.18 11.30 0.52
CA THR A 249 -7.82 10.74 1.83
C THR A 249 -6.59 9.84 1.68
N PRO A 250 -5.80 9.65 2.76
CA PRO A 250 -4.69 8.70 2.77
C PRO A 250 -5.07 7.31 2.26
N GLU A 251 -6.25 6.81 2.65
CA GLU A 251 -6.74 5.48 2.28
C GLU A 251 -7.04 5.38 0.79
N ALA A 252 -7.65 6.41 0.20
CA ALA A 252 -7.93 6.45 -1.24
C ALA A 252 -6.64 6.57 -2.06
N ALA A 253 -5.69 7.39 -1.59
CA ALA A 253 -4.38 7.53 -2.21
C ALA A 253 -3.60 6.21 -2.23
N ASP A 254 -3.64 5.43 -1.13
CA ASP A 254 -3.01 4.11 -1.08
C ASP A 254 -3.67 3.10 -2.02
N LEU A 255 -5.01 3.10 -2.11
CA LEU A 255 -5.74 2.21 -3.02
C LEU A 255 -5.49 2.53 -4.50
N LEU A 256 -5.20 3.80 -4.81
CA LEU A 256 -4.87 4.28 -6.16
C LEU A 256 -3.37 4.27 -6.46
N GLU A 257 -2.54 4.00 -5.44
CA GLU A 257 -1.10 4.12 -5.46
C GLU A 257 -0.62 5.52 -5.94
N THR A 258 -1.20 6.57 -5.37
CA THR A 258 -0.91 7.99 -5.68
C THR A 258 -0.50 8.76 -4.44
N GLU A 259 -0.07 10.02 -4.62
CA GLU A 259 -0.04 10.98 -3.52
C GLU A 259 -1.47 11.37 -3.09
N THR A 260 -1.60 12.00 -1.91
CA THR A 260 -2.89 12.55 -1.48
C THR A 260 -3.35 13.69 -2.38
N THR A 261 -2.41 14.43 -2.98
CA THR A 261 -2.71 15.40 -4.02
C THR A 261 -2.30 14.80 -5.36
N PHE A 262 -3.27 14.47 -6.20
CA PHE A 262 -3.04 13.86 -7.50
C PHE A 262 -3.46 14.81 -8.63
N GLU A 263 -2.52 15.11 -9.53
CA GLU A 263 -2.77 16.05 -10.63
C GLU A 263 -2.95 15.32 -11.96
N VAL A 264 -3.93 15.77 -12.74
CA VAL A 264 -4.17 15.31 -14.09
C VAL A 264 -4.04 16.51 -15.03
N GLY A 265 -2.94 16.56 -15.79
CA GLY A 265 -2.76 17.50 -16.88
C GLY A 265 -3.69 17.12 -18.04
N LEU A 266 -4.49 18.07 -18.50
CA LEU A 266 -5.46 17.91 -19.57
C LEU A 266 -4.86 18.44 -20.87
N ASP A 267 -4.25 17.54 -21.64
CA ASP A 267 -3.84 17.78 -23.03
C ASP A 267 -5.04 17.52 -23.94
N LEU A 268 -6.10 18.30 -23.72
CA LEU A 268 -7.40 18.18 -24.37
C LEU A 268 -7.79 19.51 -25.03
N PRO A 269 -8.58 19.49 -26.12
CA PRO A 269 -9.20 20.70 -26.65
C PRO A 269 -10.06 21.41 -25.59
N SER A 270 -10.11 22.74 -25.63
CA SER A 270 -10.86 23.56 -24.66
C SER A 270 -12.34 23.20 -24.57
N GLU A 271 -12.94 22.79 -25.69
CA GLU A 271 -14.32 22.29 -25.75
C GLU A 271 -14.50 21.04 -24.89
N GLN A 272 -13.60 20.06 -25.01
CA GLN A 272 -13.62 18.84 -24.19
C GLN A 272 -13.35 19.13 -22.70
N ILE A 273 -12.50 20.11 -22.39
CA ILE A 273 -12.29 20.54 -20.99
C ILE A 273 -13.57 21.15 -20.41
N SER A 274 -14.31 21.90 -21.23
CA SER A 274 -15.59 22.51 -20.82
C SER A 274 -16.69 21.46 -20.64
N GLU A 275 -16.71 20.45 -21.50
CA GLU A 275 -17.58 19.27 -21.36
C GLU A 275 -17.23 18.48 -20.10
N LEU A 276 -15.96 18.19 -19.86
CA LEU A 276 -15.48 17.51 -18.66
C LEU A 276 -15.90 18.26 -17.39
N ARG A 277 -15.71 19.59 -17.35
CA ARG A 277 -16.12 20.45 -16.23
C ARG A 277 -17.59 20.24 -15.90
N THR A 278 -18.44 20.34 -16.93
CA THR A 278 -19.89 20.21 -16.79
C THR A 278 -20.28 18.81 -16.34
N ALA A 279 -19.73 17.78 -16.98
CA ALA A 279 -20.03 16.38 -16.72
C ALA A 279 -19.60 15.96 -15.30
N LEU A 280 -18.39 16.31 -14.90
CA LEU A 280 -17.83 15.95 -13.60
C LEU A 280 -18.59 16.64 -12.46
N ALA A 281 -18.92 17.93 -12.63
CA ALA A 281 -19.72 18.65 -11.66
C ALA A 281 -21.13 18.06 -11.52
N ALA A 282 -21.81 17.74 -12.64
CA ALA A 282 -23.12 17.12 -12.61
C ALA A 282 -23.08 15.75 -11.92
N MET A 283 -22.09 14.93 -12.26
CA MET A 283 -21.91 13.58 -11.73
C MET A 283 -21.60 13.55 -10.23
N LEU A 284 -20.75 14.46 -9.75
CA LEU A 284 -20.34 14.47 -8.34
C LEU A 284 -21.38 15.16 -7.46
N LYS A 285 -22.11 16.18 -7.95
CA LYS A 285 -23.20 16.81 -7.18
C LYS A 285 -24.39 15.87 -6.93
N SER A 286 -24.54 14.79 -7.69
CA SER A 286 -25.65 13.85 -7.57
C SER A 286 -25.44 12.74 -6.55
N VAL A 287 -24.26 12.66 -5.91
CA VAL A 287 -23.97 11.62 -4.90
C VAL A 287 -24.33 12.10 -3.50
N ALA A 288 -24.55 11.17 -2.57
CA ALA A 288 -25.02 11.49 -1.22
C ALA A 288 -24.04 12.39 -0.42
N GLU A 289 -22.74 12.12 -0.55
CA GLU A 289 -21.66 12.90 0.09
C GLU A 289 -20.70 13.41 -1.00
N PRO A 290 -21.03 14.53 -1.66
CA PRO A 290 -20.22 15.04 -2.76
C PRO A 290 -18.89 15.61 -2.25
N PRO A 291 -17.76 15.41 -2.96
CA PRO A 291 -16.54 16.14 -2.69
C PRO A 291 -16.74 17.64 -2.93
N GLU A 292 -15.92 18.47 -2.28
CA GLU A 292 -15.90 19.90 -2.56
C GLU A 292 -15.45 20.16 -4.01
N LEU A 293 -16.21 20.95 -4.76
CA LEU A 293 -15.89 21.29 -6.15
C LEU A 293 -15.41 22.73 -6.22
N ILE A 294 -14.15 22.93 -6.62
CA ILE A 294 -13.50 24.24 -6.69
C ILE A 294 -13.21 24.60 -8.15
N GLY A 295 -13.68 25.76 -8.57
CA GLY A 295 -13.54 26.21 -9.96
C GLY A 295 -14.38 25.40 -10.94
N PHE A 296 -15.59 24.97 -10.54
CA PHE A 296 -16.58 24.29 -11.38
C PHE A 296 -17.85 25.13 -11.55
#